data_AF-A0A6G1B1Z0-F1
#
_entry.id   AF-A0A6G1B1Z0-F1
#
_cell.length_a   1.000
_cell.length_b   1.000
_cell.length_c   1.000
_cell.angle_alpha   90.00
_cell.angle_beta   90.00
_cell.angle_gamma   90.00
#
_symmetry.space_group_name_H-M   'P 1'
#
loop_
_entity.id
_entity.type
_entity.pdbx_description
1 polymer ?
#
loop_
_entity_poly.entity_id
_entity_poly.type
_entity_poly.pdbx_seq_one_letter_code
_entity_poly.pdbx_strand_id
1 'polypeptide(L)'
;YTVILVPGLIGNILALWVFYGYMKETKRAVIFMINLAIADLLQVLSLPLRIFYYLNHHWPFGPGLCMFCFYLKYVNMYASIYFLVCISVRRFWYLIYPFRFHDCKQKYDLYISIAGWLIICLACL
;
A
#
# COMPACT_ATOMS: atom_id res chain seq x y z
N TYR A 1 -13.34 15.39 -0.44
CA TYR A 1 -12.68 14.37 0.38
C TYR A 1 -13.61 13.21 0.75
N THR A 2 -14.86 13.47 1.18
CA THR A 2 -15.89 12.45 1.44
C THR A 2 -16.20 11.55 0.24
N VAL A 3 -16.24 12.13 -0.98
CA VAL A 3 -16.48 11.38 -2.23
C VAL A 3 -15.38 10.36 -2.55
N ILE A 4 -14.16 10.54 -2.04
CA ILE A 4 -13.03 9.63 -2.24
C ILE A 4 -12.97 8.59 -1.12
N LEU A 5 -13.45 8.95 0.07
CA LEU A 5 -13.47 8.09 1.26
C LEU A 5 -14.28 6.81 1.03
N VAL A 6 -15.54 6.94 0.61
CA VAL A 6 -16.48 5.82 0.45
C VAL A 6 -16.02 4.80 -0.60
N PRO A 7 -15.73 5.20 -1.85
CA PRO A 7 -15.23 4.26 -2.85
C PRO A 7 -13.81 3.76 -2.53
N GLY A 8 -12.97 4.58 -1.86
CA GLY A 8 -11.64 4.16 -1.43
C GLY A 8 -11.68 3.08 -0.34
N LEU A 9 -12.58 3.18 0.64
CA LEU A 9 -12.78 2.16 1.67
C LEU A 9 -13.35 0.88 1.08
N ILE A 10 -14.45 1.00 0.32
CA ILE A 10 -15.13 -0.15 -0.27
C ILE A 10 -14.21 -0.87 -1.26
N GLY A 11 -13.55 -0.11 -2.15
CA GLY A 11 -12.65 -0.65 -3.16
C GLY A 11 -11.45 -1.37 -2.56
N ASN A 12 -10.79 -0.77 -1.56
CA ASN A 12 -9.63 -1.41 -0.93
C ASN A 12 -10.01 -2.61 -0.05
N ILE A 13 -11.14 -2.58 0.66
CA ILE A 13 -11.63 -3.76 1.42
C ILE A 13 -11.97 -4.90 0.48
N LEU A 14 -12.68 -4.62 -0.62
CA LEU A 14 -12.99 -5.63 -1.63
C LEU A 14 -11.73 -6.19 -2.28
N ALA A 15 -10.76 -5.33 -2.61
CA ALA A 15 -9.47 -5.75 -3.15
C ALA A 15 -8.74 -6.68 -2.15
N LEU A 16 -8.70 -6.33 -0.87
CA LEU A 16 -8.07 -7.14 0.17
C LEU A 16 -8.78 -8.49 0.32
N TRP A 17 -10.11 -8.54 0.26
CA TRP A 17 -10.89 -9.78 0.25
C TRP A 17 -10.53 -10.65 -0.95
N VAL A 18 -10.56 -10.09 -2.17
CA VAL A 18 -10.24 -10.83 -3.40
C VAL A 18 -8.80 -11.33 -3.36
N PHE A 19 -7.84 -10.50 -2.95
CA PHE A 19 -6.44 -10.89 -2.82
C PHE A 19 -6.24 -11.99 -1.78
N TYR A 20 -6.98 -11.97 -0.67
CA TYR A 20 -6.96 -13.05 0.32
C TYR A 20 -7.43 -14.38 -0.28
N GLY A 21 -8.45 -14.35 -1.14
CA GLY A 21 -8.88 -15.53 -1.91
C GLY A 21 -7.82 -16.03 -2.90
N TYR A 22 -7.16 -15.12 -3.62
CA TYR A 22 -6.08 -15.44 -4.58
C TYR A 22 -4.75 -15.86 -3.92
N MET A 23 -4.61 -15.67 -2.60
CA MET A 23 -3.41 -16.03 -1.84
C MET A 23 -3.08 -17.52 -1.92
N LYS A 24 -4.09 -18.37 -2.13
CA LYS A 24 -3.91 -19.83 -2.28
C LYS A 24 -3.09 -20.20 -3.53
N GLU A 25 -3.30 -19.49 -4.64
CA GLU A 25 -2.71 -19.82 -5.94
C GLU A 25 -1.44 -19.01 -6.26
N THR A 26 -1.40 -17.73 -5.85
CA THR A 26 -0.32 -16.80 -6.27
C THR A 26 0.32 -16.08 -5.07
N LYS A 27 0.93 -16.85 -4.16
CA LYS A 27 1.46 -16.36 -2.87
C LYS A 27 2.35 -15.11 -2.97
N ARG A 28 3.14 -14.96 -4.04
CA ARG A 28 4.16 -13.90 -4.15
C ARG A 28 3.64 -12.53 -4.62
N ALA A 29 2.67 -12.45 -5.52
CA ALA A 29 2.17 -11.18 -6.05
C ALA A 29 1.13 -10.57 -5.13
N VAL A 30 0.35 -11.45 -4.51
CA VAL A 30 -0.69 -11.14 -3.55
C VAL A 30 -0.13 -10.41 -2.32
N ILE A 31 1.05 -10.79 -1.79
CA ILE A 31 1.64 -10.11 -0.62
C ILE A 31 1.92 -8.62 -0.90
N PHE A 32 2.49 -8.29 -2.06
CA PHE A 32 2.73 -6.90 -2.46
C PHE A 32 1.41 -6.12 -2.64
N MET A 33 0.41 -6.77 -3.23
CA MET A 33 -0.93 -6.18 -3.44
C MET A 33 -1.69 -5.98 -2.12
N ILE A 34 -1.51 -6.87 -1.13
CA ILE A 34 -2.07 -6.71 0.22
C ILE A 34 -1.38 -5.57 0.95
N ASN A 35 -0.04 -5.50 0.91
CA ASN A 35 0.71 -4.40 1.53
C ASN A 35 0.32 -3.05 0.94
N LEU A 36 0.09 -2.99 -0.38
CA LEU A 36 -0.45 -1.83 -1.07
C LEU A 36 -1.85 -1.47 -0.56
N ALA A 37 -2.79 -2.43 -0.54
CA ALA A 37 -4.15 -2.21 -0.06
C ALA A 37 -4.19 -1.74 1.41
N ILE A 38 -3.30 -2.25 2.27
CA ILE A 38 -3.16 -1.79 3.66
C ILE A 38 -2.69 -0.34 3.72
N ALA A 39 -1.67 0.02 2.92
CA ALA A 39 -1.20 1.41 2.84
C ALA A 39 -2.31 2.36 2.36
N ASP A 40 -3.11 1.96 1.37
CA ASP A 40 -4.27 2.71 0.90
C ASP A 40 -5.36 2.84 1.96
N LEU A 41 -5.65 1.79 2.72
CA LEU A 41 -6.60 1.84 3.82
C LEU A 41 -6.15 2.80 4.93
N LEU A 42 -4.87 2.76 5.32
CA LEU A 42 -4.31 3.69 6.31
C LEU A 42 -4.42 5.15 5.84
N GLN A 43 -4.15 5.41 4.56
CA GLN A 43 -4.31 6.72 3.95
C GLN A 43 -5.77 7.16 3.92
N VAL A 44 -6.70 6.28 3.53
CA VAL A 44 -8.14 6.56 3.51
C VAL A 44 -8.67 6.81 4.93
N LEU A 45 -8.15 6.10 5.93
CA LEU A 45 -8.50 6.30 7.35
C LEU A 45 -8.01 7.66 7.89
N SER A 46 -7.00 8.28 7.26
CA SER A 46 -6.53 9.64 7.60
C SER A 46 -7.37 10.77 6.97
N LEU A 47 -8.13 10.48 5.91
CA LEU A 47 -9.03 11.44 5.26
C LEU A 47 -10.14 12.01 6.18
N PRO A 48 -10.84 11.25 7.05
CA PRO A 48 -11.88 11.80 7.92
C PRO A 48 -11.32 12.80 8.94
N LEU A 49 -10.10 12.57 9.45
CA LEU A 49 -9.39 13.54 10.31
C LEU A 49 -9.14 14.86 9.57
N ARG A 50 -8.73 14.79 8.29
CA ARG A 50 -8.57 15.98 7.42
C ARG A 50 -9.89 16.68 7.10
N ILE A 51 -10.96 15.93 6.88
CA ILE A 51 -12.31 16.50 6.65
C ILE A 51 -12.76 17.28 7.89
N PHE A 52 -12.54 16.72 9.08
CA PHE A 52 -12.87 17.38 10.34
C PHE A 52 -12.11 18.70 10.52
N TYR A 53 -10.81 18.73 10.18
CA TYR A 53 -10.02 19.96 10.17
C TYR A 53 -10.58 21.03 9.24
N TYR A 54 -10.93 20.63 8.01
CA TYR A 54 -11.39 21.56 6.99
C TYR A 54 -12.77 22.14 7.33
N LEU A 55 -13.61 21.39 8.03
CA LEU A 55 -14.95 21.82 8.44
C LEU A 55 -14.94 22.70 9.70
N ASN A 56 -14.11 22.37 10.71
CA ASN A 56 -14.10 23.08 11.98
C ASN A 56 -13.02 24.17 12.07
N HIS A 57 -12.10 24.26 11.10
CA HIS A 57 -10.90 25.11 11.12
C HIS A 57 -10.05 24.98 12.41
N HIS A 58 -10.32 23.96 13.21
CA HIS A 58 -9.76 23.73 14.53
C HIS A 58 -9.26 22.29 14.60
N TRP A 59 -8.03 22.11 15.09
CA TRP A 59 -7.39 20.80 15.17
C TRP A 59 -7.21 20.38 16.64
N PRO A 60 -8.16 19.61 17.22
CA PRO A 60 -8.10 19.21 18.63
C PRO A 60 -7.17 18.01 18.87
N PHE A 61 -6.74 17.31 17.82
CA PHE A 61 -5.98 16.05 17.91
C PHE A 61 -4.47 16.25 18.15
N GLY A 62 -4.00 17.49 18.28
CA GLY A 62 -2.60 17.82 18.54
C GLY A 62 -1.67 17.71 17.31
N PRO A 63 -0.48 18.34 17.34
CA PRO A 63 0.40 18.47 16.18
C PRO A 63 0.94 17.13 15.67
N GLY A 64 1.11 16.13 16.54
CA GLY A 64 1.60 14.80 16.16
C GLY A 64 0.69 14.08 15.15
N LEU A 65 -0.62 14.11 15.36
CA LEU A 65 -1.57 13.49 14.44
C LEU A 65 -1.65 14.23 13.09
N CYS A 66 -1.41 15.54 13.07
CA CYS A 66 -1.35 16.31 11.83
C CYS A 66 -0.14 15.90 10.99
N MET A 67 1.06 15.88 11.59
CA MET A 67 2.28 15.39 10.93
C MET A 67 2.12 13.94 10.49
N PHE A 68 1.54 13.08 11.33
CA PHE A 68 1.29 11.68 10.98
C PHE A 68 0.37 11.53 9.76
N CYS A 69 -0.68 12.34 9.63
CA CYS A 69 -1.55 12.33 8.43
C CYS A 69 -0.80 12.78 7.15
N PHE A 70 0.13 13.74 7.26
CA PHE A 70 0.98 14.12 6.13
C PHE A 70 1.99 13.02 5.80
N TYR A 71 2.62 12.45 6.80
CA TYR A 71 3.55 11.33 6.68
C TYR A 71 2.90 10.12 5.99
N LEU A 72 1.70 9.70 6.44
CA LEU A 72 0.94 8.62 5.81
C LEU A 72 0.65 8.88 4.34
N LYS A 73 0.38 10.14 3.96
CA LYS A 73 0.16 10.51 2.55
C LYS A 73 1.39 10.30 1.69
N TYR A 74 2.56 10.72 2.17
CA TYR A 74 3.82 10.52 1.46
C TYR A 74 4.19 9.04 1.39
N VAL A 75 4.12 8.34 2.53
CA VAL A 75 4.37 6.89 2.60
C VAL A 75 3.48 6.12 1.63
N ASN A 76 2.18 6.41 1.61
CA ASN A 76 1.25 5.76 0.69
C ASN A 76 1.61 6.01 -0.78
N MET A 77 1.93 7.26 -1.15
CA MET A 77 2.32 7.60 -2.53
C MET A 77 3.58 6.84 -2.97
N TYR A 78 4.63 6.85 -2.13
CA TYR A 78 5.88 6.17 -2.44
C TYR A 78 5.74 4.63 -2.42
N ALA A 79 5.01 4.09 -1.46
CA ALA A 79 4.69 2.66 -1.39
C ALA A 79 3.92 2.20 -2.63
N SER A 80 2.94 2.98 -3.09
CA SER A 80 2.17 2.68 -4.29
C SER A 80 3.05 2.57 -5.54
N ILE A 81 3.91 3.57 -5.76
CA ILE A 81 4.84 3.56 -6.90
C ILE A 81 5.78 2.35 -6.81
N TYR A 82 6.36 2.10 -5.65
CA TYR A 82 7.29 0.98 -5.44
C TYR A 82 6.63 -0.37 -5.73
N PHE A 83 5.44 -0.62 -5.17
CA PHE A 83 4.73 -1.86 -5.38
C PHE A 83 4.28 -2.04 -6.82
N LEU A 84 3.82 -0.98 -7.50
CA LEU A 84 3.48 -1.03 -8.92
C LEU A 84 4.69 -1.37 -9.79
N VAL A 85 5.86 -0.81 -9.50
CA VAL A 85 7.12 -1.14 -10.20
C VAL A 85 7.47 -2.61 -9.98
N CYS A 86 7.43 -3.11 -8.74
CA CYS A 86 7.68 -4.52 -8.45
C CYS A 86 6.72 -5.45 -9.21
N ILE A 87 5.41 -5.14 -9.22
CA ILE A 87 4.40 -5.90 -9.95
C ILE A 87 4.69 -5.89 -11.45
N SER A 88 5.02 -4.73 -12.02
CA SER A 88 5.30 -4.56 -13.45
C SER A 88 6.55 -5.31 -13.90
N VAL A 89 7.64 -5.17 -13.14
CA VAL A 89 8.89 -5.92 -13.37
C VAL A 89 8.60 -7.41 -13.32
N ARG A 90 7.87 -7.88 -12.31
CA ARG A 90 7.51 -9.30 -12.19
C ARG A 90 6.71 -9.82 -13.38
N ARG A 91 5.71 -9.06 -13.85
CA ARG A 91 4.93 -9.41 -15.04
C ARG A 91 5.82 -9.51 -16.29
N PHE A 92 6.77 -8.60 -16.42
CA PHE A 92 7.76 -8.61 -17.49
C PHE A 92 8.66 -9.87 -17.43
N TRP A 93 9.17 -10.22 -16.25
CA TRP A 93 9.96 -11.43 -16.06
C TRP A 93 9.16 -12.72 -16.33
N TYR A 94 7.90 -12.77 -15.93
CA TYR A 94 7.01 -13.92 -16.19
C TYR A 94 6.76 -14.12 -17.70
N LEU A 95 6.57 -13.02 -18.44
CA LEU A 95 6.36 -13.05 -19.88
C LEU A 95 7.59 -13.53 -20.66
N ILE A 96 8.80 -13.17 -20.20
CA ILE A 96 10.05 -13.52 -20.90
C ILE A 96 10.56 -14.91 -20.50
N TYR A 97 10.38 -15.32 -19.24
CA TYR A 97 10.93 -16.57 -18.72
C TYR A 97 9.87 -17.46 -18.06
N PRO A 98 8.97 -18.09 -18.85
CA PRO A 98 7.83 -18.85 -18.33
C PRO A 98 8.22 -20.11 -17.54
N PHE A 99 9.44 -20.65 -17.69
CA PHE A 99 9.76 -22.01 -17.23
C PHE A 99 10.86 -22.19 -16.19
N ARG A 100 11.61 -21.15 -15.77
CA ARG A 100 12.94 -21.44 -15.20
C ARG A 100 13.11 -21.56 -13.69
N PHE A 101 12.38 -20.89 -12.78
CA PHE A 101 12.73 -21.02 -11.34
C PHE A 101 11.57 -20.68 -10.40
N HIS A 102 10.91 -21.71 -9.85
CA HIS A 102 9.76 -21.53 -8.97
C HIS A 102 10.14 -21.33 -7.48
N ASP A 103 11.25 -21.88 -6.97
CA ASP A 103 11.43 -21.95 -5.50
C ASP A 103 12.40 -20.91 -4.88
N CYS A 104 13.53 -20.56 -5.51
CA CYS A 104 14.54 -19.71 -4.85
C CYS A 104 14.16 -18.20 -4.71
N LYS A 105 13.23 -17.68 -5.51
CA LYS A 105 12.90 -16.23 -5.48
C LYS A 105 11.93 -15.81 -4.37
N GLN A 106 11.27 -16.73 -3.68
CA GLN A 106 10.23 -16.39 -2.68
C GLN A 106 10.78 -15.62 -1.48
N LYS A 107 11.96 -15.97 -0.99
CA LYS A 107 12.63 -15.24 0.10
C LYS A 107 13.12 -13.87 -0.35
N TYR A 108 13.55 -13.75 -1.61
CA TYR A 108 14.08 -12.51 -2.17
C TYR A 108 12.99 -11.46 -2.36
N ASP A 109 11.82 -11.85 -2.84
CA ASP A 109 10.66 -10.96 -2.97
C ASP A 109 10.18 -10.42 -1.61
N LEU A 110 10.20 -11.26 -0.59
CA LEU A 110 9.81 -10.88 0.77
C LEU A 110 10.83 -9.89 1.37
N TYR A 111 12.13 -10.14 1.14
CA TYR A 111 13.21 -9.21 1.48
C TYR A 111 13.08 -7.87 0.75
N ILE A 112 12.77 -7.88 -0.55
CA ILE A 112 12.54 -6.67 -1.35
C ILE A 112 11.34 -5.89 -0.82
N SER A 113 10.25 -6.57 -0.44
CA SER A 113 9.07 -5.93 0.17
C SER A 113 9.41 -5.25 1.50
N ILE A 114 10.15 -5.95 2.37
CA ILE A 114 10.57 -5.42 3.68
C ILE A 114 11.56 -4.27 3.50
N ALA A 115 12.54 -4.42 2.61
CA ALA A 115 13.51 -3.38 2.31
C ALA A 115 12.83 -2.15 1.70
N GLY A 116 11.87 -2.34 0.78
CA GLY A 116 11.06 -1.27 0.22
C GLY A 116 10.28 -0.51 1.29
N TRP A 117 9.57 -1.23 2.17
CA TRP A 117 8.88 -0.62 3.31
C TRP A 117 9.83 0.17 4.22
N LEU A 118 10.97 -0.42 4.59
CA LEU A 118 11.96 0.25 5.42
C LEU A 118 12.53 1.50 4.75
N ILE A 119 12.88 1.43 3.47
CA ILE A 119 13.39 2.56 2.70
C ILE A 119 12.34 3.67 2.61
N ILE A 120 11.08 3.33 2.33
CA ILE A 120 10.00 4.33 2.23
C ILE A 120 9.72 4.96 3.59
N CYS A 121 9.68 4.15 4.65
CA CYS A 121 9.50 4.66 6.01
C CYS A 121 10.66 5.55 6.45
N LEU A 122 11.91 5.20 6.12
CA LEU A 122 13.11 6.00 6.40
C LEU A 122 13.17 7.28 5.55
N ALA A 123 12.78 7.21 4.28
CA ALA A 123 12.81 8.35 3.36
C ALA A 123 11.71 9.37 3.66
N CYS A 124 10.61 8.95 4.27
CA CYS A 124 9.52 9.84 4.69
C CYS A 124 9.69 10.41 6.11
N LEU A 125 10.63 9.88 6.92
CA LEU A 125 10.88 10.30 8.31
C LEU A 125 11.61 11.65 8.33
#